data_AF-A0A846HVH3-F1
#
_entry.id   AF-A0A846HVH3-F1
#
_cell.length_a   1.000
_cell.length_b   1.000
_cell.length_c   1.000
_cell.angle_alpha   90.00
_cell.angle_beta   90.00
_cell.angle_gamma   90.00
#
_symmetry.space_group_name_H-M   'P 1'
#
loop_
_entity.id
_entity.type
_entity.pdbx_description
1 polymer ?
#
loop_
_entity_poly.entity_id
_entity_poly.type
_entity_poly.pdbx_seq_one_letter_code
_entity_poly.pdbx_strand_id
1 'polypeptide(L)'
;MGIALGLIAVSPKVSALASSSPLTIRASLTADIGPSTLLATLSNPGAAGWLGQRYLADHPYEQNANRLIDQLSAALDAYLVQFPIKAPPQAPTDSTALSQVLSALIQYEYRSVPLLTVDGWLLAPSEARLYALAALTTTHRQAALPRDLTNQRMRPRPSAHS
;
A
#
# COMPACT_ATOMS: atom_id res chain seq x y z
N MET A 1 -70.36 -22.33 5.41
CA MET A 1 -69.36 -21.30 5.04
C MET A 1 -68.57 -20.95 6.28
N GLY A 2 -67.26 -21.22 6.29
CA GLY A 2 -66.34 -20.86 7.36
C GLY A 2 -64.92 -20.89 6.80
N ILE A 3 -64.28 -19.73 6.71
CA ILE A 3 -63.00 -19.54 6.03
C ILE A 3 -61.88 -19.75 7.06
N ALA A 4 -60.97 -20.68 6.79
CA ALA A 4 -59.79 -20.94 7.61
C ALA A 4 -58.68 -19.93 7.28
N LEU A 5 -58.21 -19.19 8.29
CA LEU A 5 -57.06 -18.28 8.22
C LEU A 5 -55.77 -19.06 8.53
N GLY A 6 -54.90 -19.19 7.53
CA GLY A 6 -53.55 -19.73 7.69
C GLY A 6 -52.58 -18.65 8.19
N LEU A 7 -51.96 -18.89 9.35
CA LEU A 7 -50.83 -18.10 9.85
C LEU A 7 -49.55 -18.53 9.12
N ILE A 8 -48.93 -17.62 8.36
CA ILE A 8 -47.60 -17.81 7.79
C ILE A 8 -46.58 -17.32 8.81
N ALA A 9 -45.80 -18.25 9.39
CA ALA A 9 -44.66 -17.92 10.24
C ALA A 9 -43.49 -17.43 9.36
N VAL A 10 -43.20 -16.12 9.42
CA VAL A 10 -42.01 -15.53 8.81
C VAL A 10 -40.86 -15.66 9.79
N SER A 11 -39.87 -16.50 9.49
CA SER A 11 -38.62 -16.58 10.24
C SER A 11 -37.76 -15.33 9.96
N PRO A 12 -37.32 -14.57 10.98
CA PRO A 12 -36.29 -13.58 10.78
C PRO A 12 -34.95 -14.29 10.61
N LYS A 13 -34.42 -14.32 9.38
CA LYS A 13 -33.03 -14.68 9.09
C LYS A 13 -32.15 -13.52 9.56
N VAL A 14 -31.88 -13.48 10.86
CA VAL A 14 -30.92 -12.53 11.44
C VAL A 14 -29.53 -12.98 10.99
N SER A 15 -29.06 -12.41 9.90
CA SER A 15 -27.65 -12.51 9.53
C SER A 15 -26.87 -11.85 10.65
N ALA A 16 -26.08 -12.64 11.37
CA ALA A 16 -25.18 -12.15 12.40
C ALA A 16 -24.26 -11.09 11.78
N LEU A 17 -24.55 -9.82 12.07
CA LEU A 17 -23.62 -8.72 11.88
C LEU A 17 -22.43 -9.04 12.78
N ALA A 18 -21.35 -9.55 12.19
CA ALA A 18 -20.09 -9.71 12.87
C ALA A 18 -19.67 -8.33 13.37
N SER A 19 -19.80 -8.12 14.67
CA SER A 19 -19.20 -6.99 15.38
C SER A 19 -17.68 -7.17 15.30
N SER A 20 -17.09 -6.77 14.18
CA SER A 20 -15.64 -6.73 14.01
C SER A 20 -15.08 -5.77 15.05
N SER A 21 -14.50 -6.34 16.10
CA SER A 21 -13.87 -5.55 17.15
C SER A 21 -12.73 -4.73 16.54
N PRO A 22 -12.43 -3.51 17.03
CA PRO A 22 -11.31 -2.70 16.53
C PRO A 22 -9.96 -3.45 16.60
N LEU A 23 -9.82 -4.42 17.52
CA LEU A 23 -8.68 -5.33 17.60
C LEU A 23 -8.56 -6.29 16.41
N THR A 24 -9.68 -6.81 15.89
CA THR A 24 -9.69 -7.72 14.72
C THR A 24 -9.18 -7.01 13.47
N ILE A 25 -9.44 -5.71 13.37
CA ILE A 25 -9.12 -4.90 12.20
C ILE A 25 -7.66 -4.48 12.23
N ARG A 26 -7.13 -4.17 13.42
CA ARG A 26 -5.67 -4.03 13.60
C ARG A 26 -4.93 -5.30 13.18
N ALA A 27 -5.38 -6.46 13.64
CA ALA A 27 -4.75 -7.74 13.29
C ALA A 27 -4.84 -8.05 11.79
N SER A 28 -5.97 -7.78 11.13
CA SER A 28 -6.13 -7.97 9.68
C SER A 28 -5.34 -6.95 8.85
N LEU A 29 -5.23 -5.70 9.31
CA LEU A 29 -4.48 -4.66 8.58
C LEU A 29 -2.97 -4.86 8.66
N THR A 30 -2.41 -5.39 9.75
CA THR A 30 -0.95 -5.49 9.92
C THR A 30 -0.38 -6.87 9.62
N ALA A 31 -1.16 -7.96 9.71
CA ALA A 31 -0.65 -9.32 9.54
C ALA A 31 -0.26 -9.69 8.09
N ASP A 32 -0.65 -8.89 7.09
CA ASP A 32 -0.35 -9.19 5.67
C ASP A 32 -0.06 -7.93 4.84
N ILE A 33 0.65 -6.96 5.43
CA ILE A 33 1.15 -5.79 4.68
C ILE A 33 2.35 -6.22 3.83
N GLY A 34 2.08 -6.87 2.71
CA GLY A 34 3.08 -7.11 1.68
C GLY A 34 3.48 -5.81 0.95
N PRO A 35 4.66 -5.77 0.30
CA PRO A 35 5.09 -4.63 -0.49
C PRO A 35 4.10 -4.29 -1.60
N SER A 36 3.46 -5.28 -2.22
CA SER A 36 2.41 -5.06 -3.23
C SER A 36 1.20 -4.29 -2.69
N THR A 37 0.82 -4.55 -1.45
CA THR A 37 -0.35 -3.93 -0.81
C THR A 37 -0.07 -2.46 -0.47
N LEU A 38 1.13 -2.15 0.04
CA LEU A 38 1.56 -0.77 0.29
C LEU A 38 1.71 0.02 -1.02
N LEU A 39 2.30 -0.59 -2.04
CA LEU A 39 2.51 0.11 -3.31
C LEU A 39 1.22 0.37 -4.07
N ALA A 40 0.18 -0.43 -3.84
CA ALA A 40 -1.15 -0.18 -4.40
C ALA A 40 -1.78 1.12 -3.87
N THR A 41 -1.27 1.70 -2.78
CA THR A 41 -1.76 2.99 -2.27
C THR A 41 -1.16 4.19 -3.01
N LEU A 42 -0.13 3.98 -3.84
CA LEU A 42 0.55 5.04 -4.58
C LEU A 42 -0.15 5.31 -5.91
N SER A 43 -0.61 6.55 -6.11
CA SER A 43 -1.22 6.97 -7.38
C SER A 43 -0.23 6.95 -8.55
N ASN A 44 1.07 7.16 -8.29
CA ASN A 44 2.12 7.12 -9.30
C ASN A 44 3.40 6.46 -8.73
N PRO A 45 3.56 5.13 -8.86
CA PRO A 45 4.70 4.41 -8.29
C PRO A 45 6.03 4.77 -8.98
N GLY A 46 6.00 5.23 -10.23
CA GLY A 46 7.22 5.63 -10.94
C GLY A 46 7.83 6.92 -10.40
N ALA A 47 6.99 7.96 -10.21
CA ALA A 47 7.42 9.22 -9.59
C ALA A 47 7.86 9.01 -8.13
N ALA A 48 7.09 8.21 -7.39
CA ALA A 48 7.45 7.80 -6.03
C ALA A 48 8.80 7.06 -5.99
N GLY A 49 9.03 6.14 -6.93
CA GLY A 49 10.29 5.41 -7.02
C GLY A 49 11.49 6.31 -7.29
N TRP A 50 11.35 7.35 -8.12
CA TRP A 50 12.43 8.30 -8.36
C TRP A 50 12.79 9.12 -7.09
N LEU A 51 11.79 9.64 -6.38
CA LEU A 51 12.03 10.31 -5.09
C LEU A 51 12.59 9.35 -4.04
N GLY A 52 12.12 8.11 -4.03
CA GLY A 52 12.62 7.05 -3.15
C GLY A 52 14.10 6.72 -3.38
N GLN A 53 14.58 6.76 -4.62
CA GLN A 53 16.02 6.58 -4.91
C GLN A 53 16.86 7.71 -4.30
N ARG A 54 16.37 8.95 -4.36
CA ARG A 54 17.03 10.10 -3.73
C ARG A 54 17.08 9.95 -2.22
N TYR A 55 15.95 9.59 -1.62
CA TYR A 55 15.87 9.31 -0.19
C TYR A 55 16.87 8.23 0.25
N LEU A 56 16.93 7.10 -0.47
CA LEU A 56 17.83 5.98 -0.16
C LEU A 56 19.32 6.30 -0.32
N ALA A 57 19.68 7.26 -1.18
CA ALA A 57 21.06 7.71 -1.33
C ALA A 57 21.57 8.37 -0.03
N ASP A 58 20.70 9.09 0.68
CA ASP A 58 21.00 9.75 1.95
C ASP A 58 20.76 8.82 3.17
N HIS A 59 20.04 7.71 2.99
CA HIS A 59 19.65 6.77 4.05
C HIS A 59 20.11 5.32 3.72
N PRO A 60 21.42 5.03 3.73
CA PRO A 60 21.95 3.73 3.31
C PRO A 60 21.45 2.56 4.16
N TYR A 61 21.10 2.81 5.42
CA TYR A 61 20.56 1.80 6.33
C TYR A 61 19.13 1.35 6.00
N GLU A 62 18.43 2.08 5.12
CA GLU A 62 17.05 1.81 4.70
C GLU A 62 16.97 1.12 3.33
N GLN A 63 18.09 0.67 2.76
CA GLN A 63 18.11 -0.08 1.48
C GLN A 63 17.53 -1.51 1.57
N ASN A 64 17.04 -1.93 2.75
CA ASN A 64 16.40 -3.23 2.95
C ASN A 64 14.87 -3.07 2.96
N ALA A 65 14.21 -3.62 1.96
CA ALA A 65 12.74 -3.53 1.80
C ALA A 65 11.97 -4.10 2.99
N ASN A 66 12.42 -5.21 3.59
CA ASN A 66 11.75 -5.79 4.76
C ASN A 66 11.82 -4.85 5.96
N ARG A 67 12.96 -4.19 6.16
CA ARG A 67 13.13 -3.21 7.22
C ARG A 67 12.21 -2.00 7.04
N LEU A 68 12.04 -1.52 5.81
CA LEU A 68 11.10 -0.44 5.50
C LEU A 68 9.65 -0.85 5.79
N ILE A 69 9.28 -2.08 5.44
CA ILE A 69 7.95 -2.64 5.75
C ILE A 69 7.75 -2.71 7.26
N ASP A 70 8.72 -3.22 8.02
CA ASP A 70 8.65 -3.30 9.48
C ASP A 70 8.48 -1.90 10.11
N GLN A 71 9.22 -0.91 9.62
CA GLN A 71 9.12 0.48 10.08
C GLN A 71 7.75 1.11 9.77
N LEU A 72 7.22 0.88 8.57
CA LEU A 72 5.89 1.37 8.18
C LEU A 72 4.78 0.70 8.99
N SER A 73 4.86 -0.62 9.18
CA SER A 73 3.92 -1.37 10.00
C SER A 73 3.93 -0.89 11.46
N ALA A 74 5.12 -0.67 12.04
CA ALA A 74 5.26 -0.13 13.38
C ALA A 74 4.67 1.29 13.51
N ALA A 75 4.88 2.16 12.52
CA ALA A 75 4.32 3.51 12.50
C ALA A 75 2.79 3.48 12.41
N LEU A 76 2.23 2.62 11.55
CA LEU A 76 0.79 2.39 11.45
C LEU A 76 0.20 1.87 12.76
N ASP A 77 0.86 0.90 13.40
CA ASP A 77 0.42 0.36 14.69
C ASP A 77 0.40 1.42 15.79
N ALA A 78 1.48 2.20 15.90
CA ALA A 78 1.57 3.30 16.86
C ALA A 78 0.45 4.34 16.64
N TYR A 79 0.18 4.69 15.38
CA TYR A 79 -0.90 5.59 15.01
C TYR A 79 -2.27 5.04 15.38
N LEU A 80 -2.54 3.76 15.11
CA LEU A 80 -3.82 3.12 15.41
C LEU A 80 -4.05 2.92 16.92
N VAL A 81 -2.98 2.78 17.72
CA VAL A 81 -3.08 2.80 19.19
C VAL A 81 -3.54 4.17 19.68
N GLN A 82 -3.00 5.25 19.11
CA GLN A 82 -3.31 6.61 19.53
C GLN A 82 -4.65 7.11 19.00
N PHE A 83 -5.00 6.75 17.76
CA PHE A 83 -6.22 7.15 17.07
C PHE A 83 -7.01 5.90 16.65
N PRO A 84 -7.70 5.25 17.60
CA PRO A 84 -8.46 4.04 17.30
C PRO A 84 -9.60 4.34 16.33
N ILE A 85 -9.46 3.89 15.08
CA ILE A 85 -10.47 4.04 14.05
C ILE A 85 -11.56 2.99 14.32
N LYS A 86 -12.80 3.45 14.56
CA LYS A 86 -13.97 2.57 14.47
C LYS A 86 -14.15 2.22 13.01
N ALA A 87 -13.79 1.00 12.63
CA ALA A 87 -13.97 0.62 11.25
C ALA A 87 -15.45 0.61 10.86
N PRO A 88 -15.75 1.00 9.61
CA PRO A 88 -17.09 0.87 9.09
C PRO A 88 -17.51 -0.62 9.05
N PRO A 89 -18.80 -0.94 9.26
CA PRO A 89 -19.32 -2.31 9.33
C PRO A 89 -19.27 -3.08 8.00
N GLN A 90 -18.88 -2.43 6.90
CA GLN A 90 -18.63 -3.09 5.63
C GLN A 90 -17.14 -3.02 5.36
N ALA A 91 -16.47 -4.16 5.47
CA ALA A 91 -15.05 -4.32 5.17
C ALA A 91 -14.83 -3.92 3.69
N PRO A 92 -14.26 -2.74 3.42
CA PRO A 92 -13.74 -2.48 2.09
C PRO A 92 -12.58 -3.46 1.92
N THR A 93 -12.48 -4.09 0.75
CA THR A 93 -11.28 -4.82 0.31
C THR A 93 -10.02 -4.18 0.89
N ASP A 94 -9.23 -4.96 1.65
CA ASP A 94 -8.27 -4.50 2.66
C ASP A 94 -7.35 -3.34 2.21
N SER A 95 -7.04 -3.26 0.92
CA SER A 95 -6.28 -2.17 0.29
C SER A 95 -6.88 -0.76 0.46
N THR A 96 -8.21 -0.60 0.40
CA THR A 96 -8.86 0.72 0.51
C THR A 96 -8.87 1.20 1.97
N ALA A 97 -9.06 0.28 2.91
CA ALA A 97 -8.93 0.60 4.32
C ALA A 97 -7.48 0.98 4.65
N LEU A 98 -6.50 0.20 4.16
CA LEU A 98 -5.08 0.51 4.35
C LEU A 98 -4.69 1.87 3.77
N SER A 99 -5.13 2.21 2.55
CA SER A 99 -4.81 3.50 1.93
C SER A 99 -5.36 4.68 2.73
N GLN A 100 -6.55 4.55 3.31
CA GLN A 100 -7.15 5.55 4.19
C GLN A 100 -6.35 5.73 5.48
N VAL A 101 -5.98 4.63 6.15
CA VAL A 101 -5.19 4.70 7.39
C VAL A 101 -3.80 5.28 7.12
N LEU A 102 -3.14 4.84 6.06
CA LEU A 102 -1.83 5.34 5.67
C LEU A 102 -1.87 6.83 5.31
N SER A 103 -2.89 7.25 4.57
CA SER A 103 -3.11 8.68 4.29
C SER A 103 -3.34 9.48 5.57
N ALA A 104 -4.08 8.93 6.55
CA ALA A 104 -4.34 9.59 7.82
C ALA A 104 -3.07 9.70 8.68
N LEU A 105 -2.24 8.64 8.70
CA LEU A 105 -0.92 8.66 9.33
C LEU A 105 -0.02 9.73 8.70
N ILE A 106 0.10 9.76 7.37
CA ILE A 106 0.95 10.73 6.67
C ILE A 106 0.48 12.16 6.97
N GLN A 107 -0.84 12.42 6.89
CA GLN A 107 -1.39 13.74 7.23
C GLN A 107 -1.14 14.13 8.69
N TYR A 108 -1.16 13.17 9.61
CA TYR A 108 -0.78 13.40 11.00
C TYR A 108 0.70 13.79 11.09
N GLU A 109 1.60 12.99 10.51
CA GLU A 109 3.05 13.25 10.53
C GLU A 109 3.40 14.63 9.96
N TYR A 110 2.73 15.06 8.88
CA TYR A 110 2.91 16.40 8.32
C TYR A 110 2.66 17.55 9.31
N ARG A 111 1.85 17.31 10.34
CA ARG A 111 1.45 18.32 11.33
C ARG A 111 2.20 18.18 12.64
N SER A 112 2.73 17.00 12.95
CA SER A 112 3.17 16.65 14.32
C SER A 112 4.61 16.16 14.41
N VAL A 113 5.27 15.84 13.29
CA VAL A 113 6.60 15.24 13.26
C VAL A 113 7.53 16.08 12.37
N PRO A 114 8.85 16.17 12.69
CA PRO A 114 9.82 16.78 11.79
C PRO A 114 9.79 16.15 10.39
N LEU A 115 9.71 16.99 9.37
CA LEU A 115 9.69 16.57 7.97
C LEU A 115 11.10 16.28 7.46
N LEU A 116 11.17 15.42 6.45
CA LEU A 116 12.41 15.06 5.77
C LEU A 116 12.51 15.84 4.47
N THR A 117 13.65 16.46 4.21
CA THR A 117 13.92 17.11 2.92
C THR A 117 14.59 16.12 1.98
N VAL A 118 13.97 15.83 0.84
CA VAL A 118 14.49 14.92 -0.19
C VAL A 118 14.45 15.63 -1.53
N ASP A 119 15.62 15.94 -2.10
CA ASP A 119 15.74 16.64 -3.39
C ASP A 119 14.90 17.94 -3.48
N GLY A 120 14.86 18.69 -2.37
CA GLY A 120 14.08 19.94 -2.24
C GLY A 120 12.60 19.77 -1.90
N TRP A 121 12.10 18.54 -1.79
CA TRP A 121 10.73 18.24 -1.36
C TRP A 121 10.69 17.96 0.14
N LEU A 122 9.63 18.42 0.81
CA LEU A 122 9.35 18.07 2.20
C LEU A 122 8.42 16.86 2.24
N LEU A 123 8.86 15.79 2.88
CA LEU A 123 8.12 14.54 3.01
C LEU A 123 7.88 14.19 4.46
N ALA A 124 6.72 13.61 4.75
CA ALA A 124 6.51 12.92 6.02
C ALA A 124 7.40 11.66 6.10
N PRO A 125 7.85 11.24 7.30
CA PRO A 125 8.71 10.06 7.43
C PRO A 125 8.13 8.79 6.82
N SER A 126 6.84 8.51 7.02
CA SER A 126 6.20 7.31 6.45
C SER A 126 6.00 7.44 4.94
N GLU A 127 5.81 8.66 4.43
CA GLU A 127 5.76 8.90 2.97
C GLU A 127 7.12 8.66 2.31
N ALA A 128 8.21 9.17 2.90
CA ALA A 128 9.56 8.96 2.39
C ALA A 128 9.92 7.47 2.31
N ARG A 129 9.56 6.70 3.36
CA ARG A 129 9.76 5.24 3.39
C ARG A 129 8.90 4.50 2.37
N LEU A 130 7.67 4.94 2.14
CA LEU A 130 6.80 4.37 1.11
C LEU A 130 7.38 4.59 -0.29
N TYR A 131 7.94 5.78 -0.55
CA TYR A 131 8.65 6.08 -1.80
C TYR A 131 9.94 5.26 -1.93
N ALA A 132 10.69 5.09 -0.85
CA ALA A 132 11.87 4.21 -0.79
C ALA A 132 11.51 2.76 -1.15
N LEU A 133 10.39 2.25 -0.63
CA LEU A 133 9.89 0.92 -0.95
C LEU A 133 9.50 0.80 -2.44
N ALA A 134 8.91 1.85 -3.01
CA ALA A 134 8.62 1.92 -4.45
C ALA A 134 9.90 1.88 -5.30
N ALA A 135 10.97 2.54 -4.84
CA ALA A 135 12.26 2.54 -5.51
C ALA A 135 12.89 1.15 -5.55
N LEU A 136 12.92 0.45 -4.42
CA LEU A 136 13.51 -0.89 -4.32
C LEU A 136 12.76 -1.90 -5.20
N THR A 137 11.42 -1.86 -5.18
CA THR A 137 10.58 -2.79 -5.97
C THR A 137 10.58 -2.49 -7.46
N THR A 138 10.63 -1.21 -7.86
CA THR A 138 10.73 -0.83 -9.28
C THR A 138 12.09 -1.20 -9.87
N THR A 139 13.18 -1.04 -9.10
CA THR A 139 14.54 -1.38 -9.54
C THR A 139 14.69 -2.89 -9.81
N HIS A 140 14.07 -3.74 -8.98
CA HIS A 140 14.06 -5.19 -9.21
C HIS A 140 13.35 -5.59 -10.52
N ARG A 141 12.28 -4.89 -10.91
CA ARG A 141 11.58 -5.16 -12.18
C ARG A 141 12.42 -4.76 -13.41
N GLN A 142 13.23 -3.71 -13.30
CA GLN A 142 14.13 -3.28 -14.39
C GLN A 142 15.35 -4.20 -14.53
N ALA A 143 15.88 -4.76 -13.43
CA ALA A 143 16.99 -5.71 -13.47
C ALA A 143 16.59 -7.09 -14.04
N ALA A 144 15.32 -7.48 -13.93
CA ALA A 144 14.79 -8.75 -14.43
C ALA A 144 14.42 -8.76 -15.93
N LEU A 145 14.50 -7.62 -16.61
CA LEU A 145 14.34 -7.56 -18.07
C LEU A 145 15.67 -7.97 -18.74
N PRO A 146 15.68 -9.01 -19.61
CA PRO A 146 16.88 -9.38 -20.33
C PRO A 146 17.33 -8.21 -21.22
N ARG A 147 18.57 -7.76 -21.05
CA ARG A 147 19.22 -6.71 -21.87
C ARG A 147 19.36 -7.10 -23.35
N ASP A 148 18.88 -8.27 -23.74
CA ASP A 148 19.07 -8.87 -25.08
C ASP A 148 18.28 -8.19 -26.21
N LEU A 149 17.31 -7.33 -25.90
CA LEU A 149 16.52 -6.66 -26.94
C LEU A 149 17.21 -5.42 -27.56
N THR A 150 18.29 -4.91 -26.95
CA THR A 150 18.99 -3.74 -27.49
C THR A 150 19.97 -4.09 -28.61
N ASN A 151 20.42 -5.35 -28.70
CA ASN A 151 21.38 -5.81 -29.71
C ASN A 151 20.74 -6.40 -30.98
N GLN A 152 19.41 -6.57 -31.06
CA GLN A 152 18.76 -7.12 -32.27
C GLN A 152 18.46 -6.08 -33.38
N ARG A 153 18.71 -4.78 -33.16
CA ARG A 153 18.47 -3.74 -34.18
C ARG A 153 19.64 -3.43 -35.13
N MET A 154 20.77 -4.13 -35.02
CA MET A 154 21.90 -4.00 -35.96
C MET A 154 22.14 -5.27 -36.78
N ARG A 155 21.09 -5.84 -37.39
CA ARG A 155 21.33 -6.70 -38.57
C ARG A 155 21.42 -5.80 -39.80
N PRO A 156 22.59 -5.69 -40.47
CA PRO A 156 22.70 -4.96 -41.72
C PRO A 156 21.74 -5.57 -42.75
N ARG A 157 20.97 -4.68 -43.39
CA ARG A 157 20.06 -5.02 -44.48
C ARG A 157 20.91 -5.57 -45.64
N PRO A 158 20.68 -6.79 -46.15
CA PRO A 158 21.42 -7.29 -47.30
C PRO A 158 21.08 -6.41 -48.52
N SER A 159 22.10 -5.74 -49.05
CA SER A 159 22.02 -4.98 -50.29
C SER A 159 21.81 -5.97 -51.44
N ALA A 160 20.61 -5.99 -52.01
CA ALA A 160 20.37 -6.67 -53.28
C ALA A 160 20.99 -5.82 -54.40
N HIS A 161 22.08 -6.32 -54.98
CA HIS A 161 22.57 -5.87 -56.28
C HIS A 161 22.06 -6.84 -57.34
N SER A 162 21.32 -6.32 -58.31
CA SER A 162 21.06 -6.88 -59.63
C SER A 162 21.18 -5.75 -60.64
#